data_AF-A0A954FR02-F1
#
_entry.id   AF-A0A954FR02-F1
#
_cell.length_a   1.000
_cell.length_b   1.000
_cell.length_c   1.000
_cell.angle_alpha   90.00
_cell.angle_beta   90.00
_cell.angle_gamma   90.00
#
_symmetry.space_group_name_H-M   'P 1'
#
loop_
_entity.id
_entity.type
_entity.pdbx_description
1 polymer ?
#
loop_
_entity_poly.entity_id
_entity_poly.type
_entity_poly.pdbx_seq_one_letter_code
_entity_poly.pdbx_strand_id
1 'polypeptide(L)'
;MLNSLTNWLNNYRKHEACVFGRRTAKRSQANHGALIGESLEDRLLLTVGALDTSFGNGGLQVTDFTPLTGGADSITAISRQDDGKFVVAGVSGEFQDGAIARYNSDGTLDTTFGAGGFVRSTLLEFGGAKDMVLGAASGASATQSIYVTGTRNNDIGVLKITPAGEIDTTFGVSGFAFAGFTTSATAEAITVQTVNNVEMIVAAGHTLIGGSDSDFAVARFNASSGL
;
A
#
# COMPACT_ATOMS: atom_id res chain seq x y z
N MET A 1 49.74 67.61 18.39
CA MET A 1 49.81 67.45 16.92
C MET A 1 48.38 67.18 16.46
N LEU A 2 47.58 68.23 16.22
CA LEU A 2 47.26 68.86 14.92
C LEU A 2 46.18 68.12 14.12
N ASN A 3 44.99 68.75 14.05
CA ASN A 3 44.04 68.86 12.92
C ASN A 3 43.32 67.59 12.42
N SER A 4 42.06 67.60 11.94
CA SER A 4 40.99 68.60 11.78
C SER A 4 39.81 67.91 11.04
N LEU A 5 38.59 68.48 11.17
CA LEU A 5 37.52 68.53 10.14
C LEU A 5 36.77 67.20 9.81
N THR A 6 35.43 67.07 9.75
CA THR A 6 34.29 68.02 9.84
C THR A 6 33.00 67.23 10.12
N ASN A 7 32.07 67.88 10.82
CA ASN A 7 30.69 67.46 11.08
C ASN A 7 29.81 67.33 9.82
N TRP A 8 28.61 66.75 10.04
CA TRP A 8 27.27 67.27 9.66
C TRP A 8 26.46 66.26 8.82
N LEU A 9 25.47 65.57 9.41
CA LEU A 9 24.12 66.11 9.58
C LEU A 9 23.47 65.80 10.94
N ASN A 10 23.23 66.88 11.67
CA ASN A 10 22.13 67.12 12.64
C ASN A 10 20.76 66.78 12.02
N ASN A 11 19.61 66.56 12.67
CA ASN A 11 19.01 66.93 13.96
C ASN A 11 17.74 66.04 14.07
N TYR A 12 17.24 65.63 15.23
CA TYR A 12 16.32 66.44 16.05
C TYR A 12 16.24 65.88 17.49
N ARG A 13 16.69 66.67 18.47
CA ARG A 13 16.24 66.62 19.88
C ARG A 13 14.91 67.36 20.04
N LYS A 14 14.19 67.17 21.15
CA LYS A 14 13.80 68.24 22.12
C LYS A 14 13.05 67.69 23.37
N HIS A 15 13.65 67.96 24.54
CA HIS A 15 13.12 68.36 25.88
C HIS A 15 12.01 67.55 26.59
N GLU A 16 12.26 66.88 27.73
CA GLU A 16 12.53 67.33 29.13
C GLU A 16 11.25 67.54 29.98
N ALA A 17 11.10 66.78 31.07
CA ALA A 17 10.88 67.29 32.44
C ALA A 17 10.75 66.16 33.49
N CYS A 18 11.35 66.40 34.65
CA CYS A 18 11.45 65.55 35.85
C CYS A 18 10.48 66.07 36.94
N VAL A 19 9.82 65.18 37.72
CA VAL A 19 9.44 65.43 39.13
C VAL A 19 9.36 64.09 39.90
N PHE A 20 10.09 63.99 41.02
CA PHE A 20 10.04 62.91 42.01
C PHE A 20 8.82 63.03 42.93
N GLY A 21 8.18 61.91 43.27
CA GLY A 21 7.23 61.80 44.38
C GLY A 21 7.29 60.42 45.03
N ARG A 22 7.93 60.30 46.20
CA ARG A 22 7.86 59.09 47.04
C ARG A 22 6.48 59.01 47.70
N ARG A 23 5.78 57.89 47.53
CA ARG A 23 4.70 57.44 48.43
C ARG A 23 4.90 55.97 48.77
N THR A 24 5.04 55.70 50.06
CA THR A 24 4.97 54.36 50.67
C THR A 24 3.52 53.88 50.69
N ALA A 25 3.23 52.69 50.18
CA ALA A 25 1.96 52.00 50.45
C ALA A 25 2.10 50.46 50.42
N LYS A 26 1.22 49.84 51.20
CA LYS A 26 1.22 48.50 51.78
C LYS A 26 1.25 47.31 50.80
N ARG A 27 1.81 46.22 51.33
CA ARG A 27 1.85 44.83 50.85
C ARG A 27 0.44 44.27 50.58
N SER A 28 0.28 43.59 49.45
CA SER A 28 -0.81 42.65 49.16
C SER A 28 -0.16 41.37 48.67
N GLN A 29 -0.33 40.27 49.41
CA GLN A 29 0.03 38.92 48.95
C GLN A 29 -1.02 38.50 47.91
N ALA A 30 -0.65 38.52 46.62
CA ALA A 30 -1.40 37.83 45.60
C ALA A 30 -0.82 36.42 45.47
N ASN A 31 -1.60 35.44 45.95
CA ASN A 31 -1.48 34.03 45.62
C ASN A 31 -1.35 33.89 44.10
N HIS A 32 -0.13 33.61 43.62
CA HIS A 32 0.02 33.07 42.28
C HIS A 32 -0.34 31.59 42.41
N GLY A 33 -1.59 31.30 42.05
CA GLY A 33 -2.12 29.95 41.98
C GLY A 33 -1.15 29.07 41.19
N ALA A 34 -0.93 27.87 41.71
CA ALA A 34 -0.13 26.85 41.08
C ALA A 34 -0.63 26.66 39.64
N LEU A 35 0.21 27.06 38.68
CA LEU A 35 0.11 26.55 37.33
C LEU A 35 0.49 25.08 37.44
N ILE A 36 -0.53 24.22 37.56
CA ILE A 36 -0.37 22.83 37.16
C ILE A 36 -0.06 22.90 35.67
N GLY A 37 1.22 22.80 35.34
CA GLY A 37 1.64 22.51 33.99
C GLY A 37 1.07 21.14 33.68
N GLU A 38 -0.05 21.12 32.95
CA GLU A 38 -0.51 19.95 32.23
C GLU A 38 0.74 19.39 31.52
N SER A 39 1.08 18.13 31.77
CA SER A 39 2.17 17.49 31.06
C SER A 39 1.88 17.68 29.57
N LEU A 40 2.84 18.27 28.84
CA LEU A 40 2.84 18.17 27.39
C LEU A 40 3.05 16.69 27.10
N GLU A 41 1.99 15.89 27.13
CA GLU A 41 1.99 14.58 26.51
C GLU A 41 2.61 14.79 25.15
N ASP A 42 3.71 14.08 24.87
CA ASP A 42 4.50 14.27 23.67
C ASP A 42 3.54 14.40 22.49
N ARG A 43 3.46 15.61 21.94
CA ARG A 43 2.75 15.83 20.69
C ARG A 43 3.55 15.06 19.66
N LEU A 44 3.18 13.80 19.46
CA LEU A 44 3.69 12.90 18.45
C LEU A 44 3.31 13.51 17.10
N LEU A 45 4.06 14.53 16.70
CA LEU A 45 4.00 15.12 15.38
C LEU A 45 4.52 14.04 14.45
N LEU A 46 3.60 13.24 13.89
CA LEU A 46 3.87 12.34 12.79
C LEU A 46 4.60 13.16 11.72
N THR A 47 5.90 12.94 11.62
CA THR A 47 6.72 13.58 10.60
C THR A 47 6.33 12.95 9.27
N VAL A 48 6.18 13.73 8.21
CA VAL A 48 5.85 13.18 6.89
C VAL A 48 6.88 12.09 6.52
N GLY A 49 6.39 10.91 6.16
CA GLY A 49 7.23 9.74 5.89
C GLY A 49 7.63 8.91 7.11
N ALA A 50 7.17 9.25 8.32
CA ALA A 50 7.30 8.39 9.49
C ALA A 50 6.44 7.12 9.35
N LEU A 51 6.92 6.02 9.93
CA LEU A 51 6.13 4.80 10.06
C LEU A 51 4.87 5.06 10.90
N ASP A 52 3.74 4.52 10.47
CA ASP A 52 2.53 4.48 11.28
C ASP A 52 2.66 3.40 12.35
N THR A 53 2.96 3.80 13.58
CA THR A 53 3.20 2.85 14.67
C THR A 53 1.96 2.05 15.09
N SER A 54 0.76 2.42 14.62
CA SER A 54 -0.46 1.64 14.85
C SER A 54 -0.59 0.41 13.95
N PHE A 55 0.26 0.30 12.92
CA PHE A 55 0.27 -0.82 11.99
C PHE A 55 1.21 -1.94 12.45
N GLY A 56 0.68 -3.15 12.66
CA GLY A 56 1.43 -4.34 13.04
C GLY A 56 2.28 -4.11 14.30
N ASN A 57 3.56 -4.48 14.20
CA ASN A 57 4.55 -4.26 15.24
C ASN A 57 5.33 -2.97 14.97
N GLY A 58 4.78 -1.83 15.40
CA GLY A 58 5.47 -0.54 15.35
C GLY A 58 5.65 0.01 13.92
N GLY A 59 4.68 -0.23 13.04
CA GLY A 59 4.68 0.15 11.63
C GLY A 59 5.17 -0.93 10.68
N LEU A 60 5.44 -2.13 11.19
CA LEU A 60 6.01 -3.24 10.44
C LEU A 60 5.20 -4.51 10.67
N GLN A 61 4.97 -5.27 9.61
CA GLN A 61 4.44 -6.63 9.70
C GLN A 61 5.36 -7.58 8.94
N VAL A 62 5.68 -8.71 9.57
CA VAL A 62 6.45 -9.80 8.96
C VAL A 62 5.64 -11.08 9.10
N THR A 63 5.47 -11.78 7.99
CA THR A 63 4.75 -13.06 7.94
C THR A 63 5.60 -14.05 7.17
N ASP A 64 5.76 -15.23 7.74
CA ASP A 64 6.38 -16.38 7.08
C ASP A 64 5.28 -17.23 6.44
N PHE A 65 5.31 -17.35 5.10
CA PHE A 65 4.31 -18.12 4.36
C PHE A 65 4.58 -19.62 4.47
N THR A 66 5.83 -20.05 4.65
CA THR A 66 6.22 -21.47 4.68
C THR A 66 7.26 -21.76 5.76
N PRO A 67 6.85 -21.78 7.05
CA PRO A 67 7.79 -21.91 8.16
C PRO A 67 8.51 -23.27 8.24
N LEU A 68 8.18 -24.22 7.37
CA LEU A 68 8.63 -25.61 7.45
C LEU A 68 9.57 -26.06 6.31
N THR A 69 9.63 -25.33 5.19
CA THR A 69 10.38 -25.77 4.00
C THR A 69 11.61 -24.93 3.68
N GLY A 70 11.80 -23.80 4.38
CA GLY A 70 12.84 -22.84 4.02
C GLY A 70 12.58 -22.20 2.64
N GLY A 71 13.45 -21.27 2.26
CA GLY A 71 13.30 -20.46 1.06
C GLY A 71 12.97 -18.99 1.38
N ALA A 72 12.90 -18.18 0.34
CA ALA A 72 12.58 -16.75 0.46
C ALA A 72 11.13 -16.51 0.08
N ASP A 73 10.43 -15.74 0.91
CA ASP A 73 9.11 -15.23 0.58
C ASP A 73 9.26 -13.83 -0.03
N SER A 74 8.66 -13.62 -1.20
CA SER A 74 8.71 -12.34 -1.90
C SER A 74 7.33 -11.96 -2.41
N ILE A 75 6.86 -10.80 -2.02
CA ILE A 75 5.63 -10.20 -2.53
C ILE A 75 5.98 -9.40 -3.79
N THR A 76 5.23 -9.62 -4.87
CA THR A 76 5.37 -8.87 -6.13
C THR A 76 4.21 -7.90 -6.34
N ALA A 77 3.08 -8.11 -5.64
CA ALA A 77 1.86 -7.32 -5.82
C ALA A 77 1.11 -7.10 -4.51
N ILE A 78 0.44 -5.95 -4.43
CA ILE A 78 -0.43 -5.58 -3.32
C ILE A 78 -1.66 -4.84 -3.85
N SER A 79 -2.82 -5.09 -3.26
CA SER A 79 -4.05 -4.36 -3.57
C SER A 79 -4.90 -4.13 -2.32
N ARG A 80 -5.59 -2.99 -2.26
CA ARG A 80 -6.45 -2.60 -1.14
C ARG A 80 -7.92 -2.90 -1.44
N GLN A 81 -8.57 -3.70 -0.60
CA GLN A 81 -10.01 -3.97 -0.66
C GLN A 81 -10.84 -2.81 -0.08
N ASP A 82 -12.12 -2.73 -0.44
CA ASP A 82 -13.03 -1.66 0.01
C ASP A 82 -13.22 -1.60 1.53
N ASP A 83 -13.11 -2.73 2.21
CA ASP A 83 -13.19 -2.83 3.68
C ASP A 83 -11.92 -2.33 4.40
N GLY A 84 -10.92 -1.87 3.64
CA GLY A 84 -9.65 -1.36 4.17
C GLY A 84 -8.61 -2.45 4.41
N LYS A 85 -8.91 -3.72 4.15
CA LYS A 85 -7.92 -4.79 4.16
C LYS A 85 -7.02 -4.73 2.93
N PHE A 86 -5.87 -5.38 3.00
CA PHE A 86 -4.92 -5.46 1.90
C PHE A 86 -4.62 -6.90 1.56
N VAL A 87 -4.70 -7.25 0.29
CA VAL A 87 -4.27 -8.55 -0.23
C VAL A 87 -2.90 -8.38 -0.85
N VAL A 88 -2.01 -9.33 -0.62
CA VAL A 88 -0.68 -9.40 -1.23
C VAL A 88 -0.55 -10.70 -2.00
N ALA A 89 0.21 -10.68 -3.09
CA ALA A 89 0.52 -11.85 -3.89
C ALA A 89 2.01 -11.88 -4.27
N GLY A 90 2.54 -13.08 -4.45
CA GLY A 90 3.91 -13.27 -4.91
C GLY A 90 4.32 -14.73 -4.90
N VAL A 91 5.52 -14.98 -4.40
CA VAL A 91 6.15 -16.31 -4.33
C VAL A 91 6.56 -16.65 -2.90
N SER A 92 6.48 -17.92 -2.55
CA SER A 92 6.95 -18.44 -1.24
C SER A 92 7.74 -19.72 -1.38
N GLY A 93 8.68 -19.92 -0.47
CA GLY A 93 9.45 -21.15 -0.34
C GLY A 93 10.48 -21.41 -1.45
N GLU A 94 11.15 -22.57 -1.36
CA GLU A 94 12.26 -22.96 -2.25
C GLU A 94 11.88 -23.02 -3.74
N PHE A 95 10.68 -23.50 -4.03
CA PHE A 95 10.18 -23.66 -5.41
C PHE A 95 9.55 -22.38 -5.99
N GLN A 96 9.57 -21.27 -5.25
CA GLN A 96 8.96 -19.99 -5.64
C GLN A 96 7.50 -20.16 -6.05
N ASP A 97 6.78 -20.98 -5.29
CA ASP A 97 5.40 -21.27 -5.58
C ASP A 97 4.53 -20.04 -5.33
N GLY A 98 3.43 -19.91 -6.09
CA GLY A 98 2.48 -18.83 -5.87
C GLY A 98 2.00 -18.77 -4.42
N ALA A 99 1.90 -17.56 -3.87
CA ALA A 99 1.42 -17.34 -2.52
C ALA A 99 0.62 -16.05 -2.43
N ILE A 100 -0.46 -16.07 -1.65
CA ILE A 100 -1.33 -14.93 -1.43
C ILE A 100 -1.70 -14.89 0.05
N ALA A 101 -1.69 -13.70 0.64
CA ALA A 101 -2.17 -13.46 2.00
C ALA A 101 -3.02 -12.20 2.07
N ARG A 102 -3.80 -12.09 3.14
CA ARG A 102 -4.55 -10.86 3.45
C ARG A 102 -4.19 -10.32 4.83
N TYR A 103 -4.06 -9.02 4.91
CA TYR A 103 -3.87 -8.28 6.14
C TYR A 103 -5.06 -7.38 6.43
N ASN A 104 -5.38 -7.24 7.72
CA ASN A 104 -6.31 -6.25 8.21
C ASN A 104 -5.75 -4.83 8.01
N SER A 105 -6.60 -3.82 8.17
CA SER A 105 -6.19 -2.41 8.07
C SER A 105 -5.15 -2.00 9.12
N ASP A 106 -5.10 -2.71 10.24
CA ASP A 106 -4.10 -2.55 11.31
C ASP A 106 -2.81 -3.34 11.05
N GLY A 107 -2.67 -3.99 9.89
CA GLY A 107 -1.49 -4.76 9.51
C GLY A 107 -1.41 -6.16 10.09
N THR A 108 -2.34 -6.59 10.93
CA THR A 108 -2.39 -7.98 11.41
C THR A 108 -2.82 -8.94 10.29
N LEU A 109 -2.33 -10.18 10.31
CA LEU A 109 -2.77 -11.21 9.35
C LEU A 109 -4.25 -11.52 9.54
N ASP A 110 -5.04 -11.47 8.47
CA ASP A 110 -6.45 -11.85 8.50
C ASP A 110 -6.58 -13.38 8.36
N THR A 111 -6.67 -14.08 9.49
CA THR A 111 -6.77 -15.55 9.53
C THR A 111 -8.07 -16.11 8.95
N THR A 112 -9.04 -15.26 8.59
CA THR A 112 -10.31 -15.67 7.96
C THR A 112 -10.22 -15.75 6.44
N PHE A 113 -9.11 -15.31 5.84
CA PHE A 113 -8.86 -15.40 4.41
C PHE A 113 -8.26 -16.77 4.04
N GLY A 114 -8.90 -17.49 3.13
CA GLY A 114 -8.48 -18.82 2.71
C GLY A 114 -8.18 -19.74 3.90
N ALA A 115 -7.09 -20.50 3.80
CA ALA A 115 -6.64 -21.37 4.88
C ALA A 115 -5.69 -20.63 5.83
N GLY A 116 -6.24 -20.10 6.92
CA GLY A 116 -5.45 -19.48 8.00
C GLY A 116 -4.77 -18.17 7.61
N GLY A 117 -5.34 -17.45 6.64
CA GLY A 117 -4.80 -16.19 6.11
C GLY A 117 -4.11 -16.32 4.75
N PHE A 118 -4.09 -17.52 4.16
CA PHE A 118 -3.28 -17.82 2.98
C PHE A 118 -4.02 -18.56 1.87
N VAL A 119 -3.57 -18.34 0.64
CA VAL A 119 -3.79 -19.21 -0.54
C VAL A 119 -2.42 -19.62 -1.08
N ARG A 120 -2.19 -20.91 -1.30
CA ARG A 120 -0.84 -21.48 -1.52
C ARG A 120 -0.72 -22.28 -2.82
N SER A 121 0.49 -22.25 -3.38
CA SER A 121 1.13 -23.13 -4.37
C SER A 121 0.25 -24.16 -5.07
N THR A 122 -0.09 -25.24 -4.35
CA THR A 122 -0.76 -26.43 -4.89
C THR A 122 -2.12 -26.10 -5.50
N LEU A 123 -2.70 -24.99 -5.08
CA LEU A 123 -3.99 -24.49 -5.57
C LEU A 123 -3.83 -23.48 -6.71
N LEU A 124 -2.71 -22.77 -6.77
CA LEU A 124 -2.53 -21.64 -7.70
C LEU A 124 -2.00 -22.06 -9.06
N GLU A 125 -1.40 -23.24 -9.19
CA GLU A 125 -0.95 -23.84 -10.47
C GLU A 125 -0.06 -22.95 -11.38
N PHE A 126 0.38 -21.80 -10.88
CA PHE A 126 1.33 -20.88 -11.50
C PHE A 126 2.71 -21.10 -10.91
N GLY A 127 3.76 -20.91 -11.72
CA GLY A 127 5.15 -20.82 -11.26
C GLY A 127 5.45 -19.51 -10.51
N GLY A 128 4.50 -19.04 -9.70
CA GLY A 128 4.53 -17.76 -9.00
C GLY A 128 3.46 -16.76 -9.48
N ALA A 129 2.88 -16.02 -8.53
CA ALA A 129 2.06 -14.86 -8.84
C ALA A 129 2.95 -13.68 -9.25
N LYS A 130 2.60 -12.99 -10.33
CA LYS A 130 3.38 -11.87 -10.88
C LYS A 130 2.78 -10.54 -10.49
N ASP A 131 1.50 -10.39 -10.74
CA ASP A 131 0.75 -9.19 -10.39
C ASP A 131 -0.69 -9.54 -9.98
N MET A 132 -1.38 -8.61 -9.33
CA MET A 132 -2.74 -8.77 -8.85
C MET A 132 -3.54 -7.47 -8.95
N VAL A 133 -4.83 -7.60 -9.23
CA VAL A 133 -5.78 -6.50 -9.27
C VAL A 133 -7.12 -6.93 -8.66
N LEU A 134 -7.87 -5.97 -8.13
CA LEU A 134 -9.22 -6.18 -7.62
C LEU A 134 -10.26 -5.85 -8.70
N GLY A 135 -11.26 -6.71 -8.84
CA GLY A 135 -12.43 -6.46 -9.66
C GLY A 135 -13.40 -5.47 -9.00
N ALA A 136 -14.25 -4.85 -9.81
CA ALA A 136 -15.30 -3.96 -9.34
C ALA A 136 -16.34 -4.72 -8.50
N ALA A 137 -16.70 -4.15 -7.36
CA ALA A 137 -17.88 -4.58 -6.62
C ALA A 137 -19.15 -4.05 -7.31
N SER A 138 -19.92 -4.91 -7.98
CA SER A 138 -21.19 -4.50 -8.62
C SER A 138 -22.41 -4.81 -7.73
N GLY A 139 -22.89 -3.81 -6.98
CA GLY A 139 -24.12 -3.89 -6.16
C GLY A 139 -23.88 -3.77 -4.65
N ALA A 140 -24.93 -3.46 -3.88
CA ALA A 140 -24.83 -3.09 -2.46
C ALA A 140 -24.32 -4.19 -1.51
N SER A 141 -24.24 -5.44 -1.98
CA SER A 141 -23.66 -6.58 -1.24
C SER A 141 -22.57 -7.29 -2.04
N ALA A 142 -22.11 -6.70 -3.14
CA ALA A 142 -21.06 -7.29 -3.94
C ALA A 142 -19.71 -7.08 -3.24
N THR A 143 -18.92 -8.14 -3.22
CA THR A 143 -17.57 -8.14 -2.69
C THR A 143 -16.60 -8.23 -3.88
N GLN A 144 -15.45 -7.55 -3.78
CA GLN A 144 -14.51 -7.46 -4.88
C GLN A 144 -13.89 -8.83 -5.18
N SER A 145 -13.92 -9.26 -6.44
CA SER A 145 -13.11 -10.40 -6.88
C SER A 145 -11.64 -10.02 -6.86
N ILE A 146 -10.77 -11.01 -6.68
CA ILE A 146 -9.32 -10.85 -6.74
C ILE A 146 -8.84 -11.57 -8.00
N TYR A 147 -8.14 -10.87 -8.88
CA TYR A 147 -7.53 -11.43 -10.08
C TYR A 147 -6.03 -11.44 -9.94
N VAL A 148 -5.41 -12.61 -10.15
CA VAL A 148 -3.97 -12.80 -10.06
C VAL A 148 -3.46 -13.26 -11.42
N THR A 149 -2.40 -12.65 -11.92
CA THR A 149 -1.74 -13.13 -13.13
C THR A 149 -0.47 -13.89 -12.80
N GLY A 150 -0.20 -14.90 -13.60
CA GLY A 150 0.99 -15.74 -13.51
C GLY A 150 1.24 -16.43 -14.83
N THR A 151 2.35 -17.13 -14.91
CA THR A 151 2.71 -17.91 -16.10
C THR A 151 2.53 -19.39 -15.81
N ARG A 152 1.88 -20.12 -16.72
CA ARG A 152 1.80 -21.58 -16.69
C ARG A 152 1.96 -22.10 -18.10
N ASN A 153 2.78 -23.13 -18.29
CA ASN A 153 3.01 -23.76 -19.60
C ASN A 153 3.38 -22.77 -20.72
N ASN A 154 4.07 -21.68 -20.37
CA ASN A 154 4.38 -20.58 -21.28
C ASN A 154 3.16 -19.82 -21.82
N ASP A 155 2.07 -19.78 -21.06
CA ASP A 155 0.90 -18.97 -21.38
C ASP A 155 0.69 -17.88 -20.31
N ILE A 156 0.16 -16.74 -20.72
CA ILE A 156 -0.33 -15.70 -19.79
C ILE A 156 -1.60 -16.24 -19.14
N GLY A 157 -1.57 -16.43 -17.83
CA GLY A 157 -2.68 -16.95 -17.06
C GLY A 157 -3.30 -15.91 -16.14
N VAL A 158 -4.58 -16.09 -15.86
CA VAL A 158 -5.34 -15.36 -14.85
C VAL A 158 -6.05 -16.37 -13.96
N LEU A 159 -5.92 -16.17 -12.66
CA LEU A 159 -6.70 -16.87 -11.64
C LEU A 159 -7.70 -15.88 -11.04
N LYS A 160 -8.93 -16.36 -10.81
CA LYS A 160 -9.92 -15.63 -10.03
C LYS A 160 -10.06 -16.24 -8.64
N ILE A 161 -9.99 -15.38 -7.64
CA ILE A 161 -10.15 -15.72 -6.22
C ILE A 161 -11.29 -14.88 -5.68
N THR A 162 -12.13 -15.52 -4.87
CA THR A 162 -13.17 -14.83 -4.11
C THR A 162 -12.54 -13.87 -3.11
N PRO A 163 -13.26 -12.83 -2.68
CA PRO A 163 -12.79 -11.96 -1.62
C PRO A 163 -12.53 -12.68 -0.29
N ALA A 164 -13.05 -13.90 -0.09
CA ALA A 164 -12.75 -14.72 1.07
C ALA A 164 -11.45 -15.53 0.94
N GLY A 165 -10.80 -15.55 -0.23
CA GLY A 165 -9.56 -16.30 -0.46
C GLY A 165 -9.76 -17.70 -1.05
N GLU A 166 -10.99 -18.07 -1.38
CA GLU A 166 -11.27 -19.32 -2.10
C GLU A 166 -11.11 -19.13 -3.61
N ILE A 167 -10.58 -20.12 -4.32
CA ILE A 167 -10.53 -20.10 -5.80
C ILE A 167 -11.96 -20.11 -6.35
N ASP A 168 -12.28 -19.15 -7.22
CA ASP A 168 -13.59 -19.08 -7.87
C ASP A 168 -13.63 -20.03 -9.07
N THR A 169 -14.03 -21.26 -8.84
CA THR A 169 -14.08 -22.33 -9.87
C THR A 169 -15.10 -22.07 -10.98
N THR A 170 -15.95 -21.03 -10.86
CA THR A 170 -16.87 -20.62 -11.93
C THR A 170 -16.19 -19.82 -13.03
N PHE A 171 -14.95 -19.34 -12.79
CA PHE A 171 -14.16 -18.64 -13.78
C PHE A 171 -13.30 -19.60 -14.60
N GLY A 172 -13.51 -19.61 -15.91
CA GLY A 172 -12.74 -20.43 -16.84
C GLY A 172 -12.77 -21.91 -16.49
N VAL A 173 -11.61 -22.55 -16.40
CA VAL A 173 -11.45 -23.95 -16.01
C VAL A 173 -10.84 -23.99 -14.62
N SER A 174 -11.62 -24.44 -13.63
CA SER A 174 -11.18 -24.55 -12.23
C SER A 174 -10.65 -23.24 -11.62
N GLY A 175 -11.16 -22.09 -12.07
CA GLY A 175 -10.72 -20.77 -11.61
C GLY A 175 -9.62 -20.14 -12.45
N PHE A 176 -9.21 -20.78 -13.55
CA PHE A 176 -8.15 -20.29 -14.42
C PHE A 176 -8.62 -19.97 -15.83
N ALA A 177 -8.03 -18.94 -16.42
CA ALA A 177 -8.07 -18.68 -17.85
C ALA A 177 -6.65 -18.45 -18.37
N PHE A 178 -6.34 -18.96 -19.57
CA PHE A 178 -5.02 -18.87 -20.18
C PHE A 178 -5.14 -18.29 -21.59
N ALA A 179 -4.22 -17.41 -21.94
CA ALA A 179 -4.02 -16.93 -23.29
C ALA A 179 -2.71 -17.50 -23.83
N GLY A 180 -2.86 -18.45 -24.76
CA GLY A 180 -1.72 -19.05 -25.43
C GLY A 180 -1.21 -18.20 -26.59
N PHE A 181 0.11 -18.11 -26.68
CA PHE A 181 0.84 -17.52 -27.80
C PHE A 181 1.58 -18.64 -28.55
N THR A 182 1.94 -18.42 -29.82
CA THR A 182 2.40 -19.49 -30.72
C THR A 182 3.67 -20.21 -30.26
N THR A 183 4.51 -19.59 -29.43
CA THR A 183 5.77 -20.15 -28.94
C THR A 183 5.81 -20.21 -27.41
N SER A 184 5.81 -19.03 -26.78
CA SER A 184 5.89 -18.84 -25.34
C SER A 184 5.42 -17.44 -24.99
N ALA A 185 4.80 -17.30 -23.83
CA ALA A 185 4.49 -16.04 -23.20
C ALA A 185 4.70 -16.10 -21.69
N THR A 186 5.05 -14.94 -21.15
CA THR A 186 5.23 -14.72 -19.71
C THR A 186 4.34 -13.55 -19.31
N ALA A 187 3.62 -13.71 -18.21
CA ALA A 187 2.83 -12.64 -17.61
C ALA A 187 3.70 -11.74 -16.72
N GLU A 188 3.38 -10.44 -16.69
CA GLU A 188 4.08 -9.43 -15.88
C GLU A 188 3.14 -8.52 -15.11
N ALA A 189 2.01 -8.12 -15.72
CA ALA A 189 1.10 -7.12 -15.15
C ALA A 189 -0.36 -7.46 -15.42
N ILE A 190 -1.26 -7.00 -14.55
CA ILE A 190 -2.70 -7.20 -14.70
C ILE A 190 -3.48 -5.94 -14.32
N THR A 191 -4.58 -5.69 -15.02
CA THR A 191 -5.53 -4.63 -14.68
C THR A 191 -6.95 -5.04 -15.05
N VAL A 192 -7.93 -4.28 -14.59
CA VAL A 192 -9.33 -4.44 -14.98
C VAL A 192 -9.80 -3.24 -15.79
N GLN A 193 -10.71 -3.48 -16.73
CA GLN A 193 -11.31 -2.46 -17.57
C GLN A 193 -12.78 -2.78 -17.77
N THR A 194 -13.64 -1.76 -17.77
CA THR A 194 -15.03 -1.90 -18.21
C THR A 194 -15.16 -1.63 -19.70
N VAL A 195 -15.71 -2.59 -20.45
CA VAL A 195 -15.99 -2.47 -21.89
C VAL A 195 -17.46 -2.82 -22.11
N ASN A 196 -18.25 -1.89 -22.67
CA ASN A 196 -19.69 -2.08 -22.90
C ASN A 196 -20.46 -2.54 -21.63
N ASN A 197 -20.14 -1.96 -20.47
CA ASN A 197 -20.67 -2.34 -19.15
C ASN A 197 -20.32 -3.77 -18.69
N VAL A 198 -19.37 -4.43 -19.34
CA VAL A 198 -18.83 -5.73 -18.94
C VAL A 198 -17.43 -5.53 -18.38
N GLU A 199 -17.15 -6.13 -17.24
CA GLU A 199 -15.80 -6.15 -16.69
C GLU A 199 -14.91 -7.11 -17.49
N MET A 200 -13.76 -6.60 -17.87
CA MET A 200 -12.72 -7.31 -18.60
C MET A 200 -11.45 -7.29 -17.77
N ILE A 201 -10.73 -8.40 -17.80
CA ILE A 201 -9.41 -8.52 -17.19
C ILE A 201 -8.39 -8.38 -18.30
N VAL A 202 -7.42 -7.50 -18.13
CA VAL A 202 -6.32 -7.28 -19.09
C VAL A 202 -5.04 -7.73 -18.42
N ALA A 203 -4.40 -8.76 -18.97
CA ALA A 203 -3.08 -9.21 -18.53
C ALA A 203 -2.06 -8.90 -19.63
N ALA A 204 -0.87 -8.46 -19.22
CA ALA A 204 0.21 -8.08 -20.10
C ALA A 204 1.51 -8.75 -19.70
N GLY A 205 2.43 -8.85 -20.65
CA GLY A 205 3.76 -9.38 -20.46
C GLY A 205 4.51 -9.44 -21.77
N HIS A 206 5.18 -10.55 -22.06
CA HIS A 206 5.97 -10.69 -23.29
C HIS A 206 5.82 -12.07 -23.93
N THR A 207 6.09 -12.15 -25.24
CA THR A 207 6.04 -13.39 -26.04
C THR A 207 7.22 -13.44 -27.02
N LEU A 208 7.59 -14.64 -27.48
CA LEU A 208 8.72 -14.87 -28.41
C LEU A 208 8.22 -15.15 -29.83
N ILE A 209 7.49 -14.22 -30.45
CA ILE A 209 6.94 -14.42 -31.80
C ILE A 209 8.02 -14.06 -32.85
N GLY A 210 8.36 -15.02 -33.71
CA GLY A 210 9.25 -14.75 -34.85
C GLY A 210 10.75 -14.80 -34.55
N GLY A 211 11.18 -15.30 -33.38
CA GLY A 211 12.60 -15.47 -33.06
C GLY A 211 12.86 -15.61 -31.56
N SER A 212 14.07 -15.22 -31.14
CA SER A 212 14.47 -15.16 -29.72
C SER A 212 14.28 -13.78 -29.09
N ASP A 213 13.65 -12.84 -29.80
CA ASP A 213 13.35 -11.50 -29.29
C ASP A 213 12.00 -11.51 -28.58
N SER A 214 11.89 -10.72 -27.49
CA SER A 214 10.68 -10.63 -26.68
C SER A 214 9.83 -9.45 -27.12
N ASP A 215 8.64 -9.74 -27.63
CA ASP A 215 7.64 -8.74 -27.98
C ASP A 215 6.66 -8.53 -26.83
N PHE A 216 6.11 -7.32 -26.71
CA PHE A 216 5.02 -7.07 -25.77
C PHE A 216 3.78 -7.89 -26.15
N ALA A 217 3.19 -8.52 -25.15
CA ALA A 217 1.98 -9.31 -25.27
C ALA A 217 0.89 -8.73 -24.35
N VAL A 218 -0.33 -8.66 -24.86
CA VAL A 218 -1.52 -8.27 -24.08
C VAL A 218 -2.65 -9.23 -24.42
N ALA A 219 -3.26 -9.78 -23.39
CA ALA A 219 -4.44 -10.63 -23.47
C ALA A 219 -5.59 -9.99 -22.68
N ARG A 220 -6.82 -10.16 -23.17
CA ARG A 220 -8.03 -9.68 -22.49
C ARG A 220 -9.01 -10.83 -22.29
N PHE A 221 -9.47 -11.00 -21.06
CA PHE A 221 -10.38 -12.06 -20.63
C PHE A 221 -11.71 -11.45 -20.16
N ASN A 222 -12.81 -12.15 -20.39
CA ASN A 222 -14.09 -11.77 -19.77
C ASN A 222 -14.04 -12.13 -18.28
N ALA A 223 -14.42 -11.20 -17.40
CA ALA A 223 -14.39 -11.42 -15.95
C ALA A 223 -15.50 -12.36 -15.44
N SER A 224 -16.53 -12.56 -16.26
CA SER A 224 -17.65 -13.47 -16.02
C SER A 224 -18.09 -14.11 -17.32
N SER A 225 -18.77 -15.26 -17.22
CA SER A 225 -19.55 -15.78 -18.34
C SER A 225 -20.67 -14.79 -18.63
N GLY A 226 -20.61 -14.10 -19.77
CA GLY A 226 -21.75 -13.32 -20.26
C GLY A 226 -22.97 -14.22 -20.39
N LEU A 227 -24.14 -13.71 -20.00
CA LEU A 227 -25.43 -14.30 -20.36
C LEU A 227 -25.59 -14.36 -21.88
#